data_AF-A0A523XKD1-F1
#
_entry.id   AF-A0A523XKD1-F1
#
_cell.length_a   1.000
_cell.length_b   1.000
_cell.length_c   1.000
_cell.angle_alpha   90.00
_cell.angle_beta   90.00
_cell.angle_gamma   90.00
#
_symmetry.space_group_name_H-M   'P 1'
#
loop_
_entity.id
_entity.type
_entity.pdbx_description
1 polymer ?
#
loop_
_entity_poly.entity_id
_entity_poly.type
_entity_poly.pdbx_seq_one_letter_code
_entity_poly.pdbx_strand_id
1 'polypeptide(L)'
;MREKGLKILEVPVKVHYDGKAKRNPLAHGLSVLNRIMRMMVERRPLIYLGIPGLLILISGMGVGVITLNRFSQTRTLAIGHTLITVLLCIVGILILFVSLVLDSLRNRFSELQATLLRNLETLQNSKEKR
;
A
#
# COMPACT_ATOMS: atom_id res chain seq x y z
N MET A 1 25.67 -15.52 12.65
CA MET A 1 25.36 -16.61 11.69
C MET A 1 26.45 -16.77 10.60
N ARG A 2 26.99 -15.71 9.99
CA ARG A 2 28.19 -15.77 9.10
C ARG A 2 29.54 -15.78 9.83
N GLU A 3 29.55 -15.46 11.11
CA GLU A 3 30.78 -15.30 11.91
C GLU A 3 31.37 -16.63 12.43
N LYS A 4 30.69 -17.76 12.22
CA LYS A 4 31.13 -19.09 12.71
C LYS A 4 31.58 -20.05 11.61
N GLY A 5 31.79 -19.59 10.37
CA GLY A 5 32.38 -20.40 9.30
C GLY A 5 31.62 -21.68 8.90
N LEU A 6 30.33 -21.80 9.23
CA LEU A 6 29.55 -22.98 8.89
C LEU A 6 29.24 -23.00 7.38
N LYS A 7 29.64 -24.09 6.71
CA LYS A 7 29.29 -24.39 5.33
C LYS A 7 27.86 -24.92 5.29
N ILE A 8 26.98 -24.23 4.57
CA ILE A 8 25.61 -24.66 4.31
C ILE A 8 25.63 -25.49 3.02
N LEU A 9 25.23 -26.76 3.13
CA LEU A 9 25.03 -27.64 1.98
C LEU A 9 23.53 -27.89 1.86
N GLU A 10 22.93 -27.47 0.76
CA GLU A 10 21.54 -27.84 0.45
C GLU A 10 21.52 -29.26 -0.13
N VAL A 11 21.05 -30.21 0.67
CA VAL A 11 20.84 -31.59 0.21
C VAL A 11 19.46 -31.68 -0.43
N PRO A 12 19.35 -32.12 -1.70
CA PRO A 12 18.06 -32.23 -2.36
C PRO A 12 17.24 -33.35 -1.73
N VAL A 13 16.18 -32.98 -1.01
CA VAL A 13 15.18 -33.92 -0.51
C VAL A 13 14.00 -33.95 -1.48
N LYS A 14 13.74 -35.11 -2.09
CA LYS A 14 12.51 -35.34 -2.87
C LYS A 14 11.36 -35.63 -1.90
N VAL A 15 10.61 -34.59 -1.53
CA VAL A 15 9.38 -34.73 -0.75
C VAL A 15 8.21 -34.91 -1.71
N HIS A 16 7.58 -36.08 -1.71
CA HIS A 16 6.38 -36.34 -2.50
C HIS A 16 5.16 -35.92 -1.65
N TYR A 17 4.48 -34.84 -2.06
CA TYR A 17 3.29 -34.33 -1.38
C TYR A 17 2.04 -34.99 -1.95
N ASP A 18 1.87 -36.28 -1.67
CA ASP A 18 0.63 -37.00 -2.01
C ASP A 18 -0.32 -36.94 -0.82
N GLY A 19 -1.13 -35.87 -0.76
CA GLY A 19 -2.06 -35.66 0.35
C GLY A 19 -3.01 -34.49 0.14
N LYS A 20 -4.27 -34.68 0.55
CA LYS A 20 -5.29 -33.62 0.55
C LYS A 20 -4.84 -32.42 1.37
N ALA A 21 -5.13 -31.21 0.87
CA ALA A 21 -4.72 -29.94 1.47
C ALA A 21 -4.99 -29.90 2.99
N LYS A 22 -3.92 -29.83 3.78
CA LYS A 22 -3.95 -29.90 5.26
C LYS A 22 -4.63 -28.69 5.93
N ARG A 23 -4.95 -27.64 5.16
CA ARG A 23 -5.54 -26.39 5.62
C ARG A 23 -6.40 -25.80 4.50
N ASN A 24 -7.51 -25.16 4.85
CA ASN A 24 -8.41 -24.55 3.87
C ASN A 24 -7.62 -23.51 3.03
N PRO A 25 -7.47 -23.70 1.71
CA PRO A 25 -6.65 -22.84 0.85
C PRO A 25 -7.06 -21.36 0.95
N LEU A 26 -8.35 -21.11 1.16
CA LEU A 26 -8.91 -19.78 1.39
C LEU A 26 -8.38 -19.15 2.67
N ALA A 27 -8.37 -19.88 3.79
CA ALA A 27 -7.87 -19.38 5.07
C ALA A 27 -6.36 -19.12 5.04
N HIS A 28 -5.61 -19.94 4.29
CA HIS A 28 -4.18 -19.70 4.09
C HIS A 28 -3.93 -18.49 3.18
N GLY A 29 -4.70 -18.36 2.10
CA GLY A 29 -4.67 -17.18 1.22
C GLY A 29 -4.99 -15.89 1.98
N LEU A 30 -5.99 -15.89 2.86
CA LEU A 30 -6.31 -14.74 3.72
C LEU A 30 -5.15 -14.39 4.66
N SER A 31 -4.41 -15.36 5.21
CA SER A 31 -3.27 -15.05 6.09
C SER A 31 -2.12 -14.40 5.33
N VAL A 32 -1.90 -14.79 4.06
CA VAL A 32 -0.93 -14.16 3.16
C VAL A 32 -1.36 -12.74 2.81
N LEU A 33 -2.64 -12.53 2.44
CA LEU A 33 -3.18 -11.21 2.13
C LEU A 33 -3.07 -10.26 3.33
N ASN A 34 -3.40 -10.75 4.53
CA ASN A 34 -3.29 -9.96 5.76
C ASN A 34 -1.82 -9.55 6.02
N ARG A 35 -0.86 -10.44 5.71
CA ARG A 35 0.57 -10.13 5.83
C ARG A 35 1.05 -9.10 4.80
N ILE A 36 0.51 -9.14 3.58
CA ILE A 36 0.79 -8.15 2.54
C ILE A 36 0.22 -6.78 2.94
N MET A 37 -1.04 -6.72 3.38
CA MET A 37 -1.67 -5.50 3.90
C MET A 37 -0.86 -4.89 5.04
N ARG A 38 -0.41 -5.71 5.99
CA ARG A 38 0.40 -5.24 7.12
C ARG A 38 1.76 -4.68 6.67
N MET A 39 2.43 -5.34 5.71
CA MET A 39 3.68 -4.83 5.14
C MET A 39 3.48 -3.52 4.35
N MET A 40 2.36 -3.36 3.64
CA MET A 40 2.02 -2.12 2.94
C MET A 40 1.85 -0.94 3.92
N VAL A 41 1.16 -1.17 5.04
CA VAL A 41 0.93 -0.16 6.08
C VAL A 41 2.22 0.19 6.83
N GLU A 42 3.06 -0.80 7.14
CA GLU A 42 4.27 -0.58 7.95
C GLU A 42 5.37 0.20 7.22
N ARG A 43 5.58 -0.04 5.92
CA ARG A 43 6.76 0.52 5.21
C ARG A 43 6.51 1.90 4.59
N ARG A 44 5.51 2.09 3.73
CA ARG A 44 5.26 3.38 3.01
C ARG A 44 3.81 3.44 2.46
N PRO A 45 2.80 3.76 3.28
CA PRO A 45 1.39 3.76 2.86
C PRO A 45 1.11 4.67 1.64
N LEU A 46 1.82 5.80 1.53
CA LEU A 46 1.66 6.74 0.42
C LEU A 46 2.01 6.13 -0.95
N ILE A 47 3.02 5.28 -1.01
CA ILE A 47 3.49 4.71 -2.28
C ILE A 47 2.54 3.61 -2.73
N TYR A 48 2.06 2.79 -1.80
CA TYR A 48 1.20 1.65 -2.10
C TYR A 48 -0.22 2.03 -2.51
N LEU A 49 -0.78 3.12 -1.98
CA LEU A 49 -2.09 3.62 -2.36
C LEU A 49 -2.00 4.74 -3.41
N GLY A 50 -0.96 5.58 -3.35
CA GLY A 50 -0.80 6.73 -4.23
C GLY A 50 -0.49 6.35 -5.66
N ILE A 51 0.40 5.36 -5.90
CA ILE A 51 0.72 4.90 -7.26
C ILE A 51 -0.51 4.36 -8.00
N PRO A 52 -1.28 3.38 -7.46
CA PRO A 52 -2.46 2.90 -8.17
C PRO A 52 -3.53 3.99 -8.30
N GLY A 53 -3.71 4.87 -7.30
CA GLY A 53 -4.62 6.02 -7.41
C GLY A 53 -4.24 6.97 -8.54
N LEU A 54 -2.94 7.27 -8.69
CA LEU A 54 -2.42 8.11 -9.76
C LEU A 54 -2.58 7.44 -11.14
N LEU A 55 -2.30 6.15 -11.25
CA LEU A 55 -2.50 5.38 -12.49
C LEU A 55 -3.97 5.39 -12.92
N ILE A 56 -4.89 5.19 -11.97
CA ILE A 56 -6.33 5.24 -12.23
C ILE A 56 -6.74 6.66 -12.68
N LEU A 57 -6.23 7.70 -12.02
CA LEU A 57 -6.52 9.08 -12.39
C LEU A 57 -6.01 9.43 -13.80
N ILE A 58 -4.79 9.02 -14.15
CA ILE A 58 -4.21 9.23 -15.49
C ILE A 58 -5.02 8.48 -16.54
N SER A 59 -5.43 7.24 -16.25
CA SER A 59 -6.31 6.47 -17.14
C SER A 59 -7.65 7.19 -17.34
N GLY A 60 -8.23 7.74 -16.27
CA GLY A 60 -9.46 8.51 -16.29
C GLY A 60 -9.35 9.77 -17.14
N MET A 61 -8.24 10.50 -17.01
CA MET A 61 -7.92 11.64 -17.88
C MET A 61 -7.78 11.22 -19.34
N GLY A 62 -7.15 10.07 -19.63
CA GLY A 62 -7.04 9.54 -20.99
C GLY A 62 -8.41 9.28 -21.62
N VAL A 63 -9.30 8.59 -20.91
CA VAL A 63 -10.69 8.35 -21.36
C VAL A 63 -11.46 9.67 -21.50
N GLY A 64 -11.20 10.64 -20.61
CA GLY A 64 -11.78 11.98 -20.69
C GLY A 64 -11.37 12.74 -21.95
N VAL A 65 -10.09 12.71 -22.33
CA VAL A 65 -9.60 13.32 -23.57
C VAL A 65 -10.24 12.67 -24.79
N ILE A 66 -10.37 11.34 -24.79
CA ILE A 66 -11.06 10.60 -25.86
C ILE A 66 -12.52 11.06 -25.95
N THR A 67 -13.19 11.21 -24.81
CA THR A 67 -14.58 11.66 -24.74
C THR A 67 -14.76 13.08 -25.25
N LEU A 68 -13.86 14.00 -24.89
CA LEU A 68 -13.85 15.38 -25.40
C LEU A 68 -13.67 15.44 -26.92
N ASN A 69 -12.74 14.63 -27.46
CA ASN A 69 -12.51 14.56 -28.90
C ASN A 69 -13.74 14.02 -29.65
N ARG A 70 -14.39 12.99 -29.11
CA ARG A 70 -15.64 12.43 -29.66
C ARG A 70 -16.80 13.43 -29.62
N PHE A 71 -16.90 14.21 -28.53
CA PHE A 71 -17.90 15.26 -28.41
C PHE A 71 -17.70 16.37 -29.46
N SER A 72 -16.45 16.77 -29.71
CA SER A 72 -16.11 17.78 -30.71
C SER A 72 -16.47 17.35 -32.13
N GLN A 73 -16.22 16.09 -32.50
CA GLN A 73 -16.45 15.59 -33.85
C GLN A 73 -17.92 15.27 -34.14
N THR A 74 -18.63 14.70 -33.18
CA THR A 74 -19.94 14.09 -33.43
C THR A 74 -21.11 14.96 -32.94
N ARG A 75 -20.83 16.01 -32.13
CA ARG A 75 -21.81 16.82 -31.37
C ARG A 75 -22.81 16.02 -30.52
N THR A 76 -22.66 14.70 -30.46
CA THR A 76 -23.44 13.80 -29.63
C THR A 76 -22.63 13.46 -28.38
N LEU A 77 -23.27 13.64 -27.22
CA LEU A 77 -22.68 13.23 -25.94
C LEU A 77 -22.69 11.71 -25.86
N ALA A 78 -21.52 11.09 -25.93
CA ALA A 78 -21.37 9.67 -25.61
C ALA A 78 -21.51 9.47 -24.09
N ILE A 79 -22.74 9.52 -23.58
CA ILE A 79 -23.09 9.54 -22.15
C ILE A 79 -22.34 8.46 -21.36
N GLY A 80 -22.21 7.26 -21.91
CA GLY A 80 -21.49 6.16 -21.26
C GLY A 80 -20.01 6.45 -21.00
N HIS A 81 -19.29 7.03 -21.97
CA HIS A 81 -17.86 7.35 -21.83
C HIS A 81 -17.65 8.54 -20.88
N THR A 82 -18.54 9.52 -20.90
CA THR A 82 -18.54 10.64 -19.96
C THR A 82 -18.73 10.15 -18.53
N LEU A 83 -19.69 9.24 -18.30
CA LEU A 83 -19.96 8.69 -16.97
C LEU A 83 -18.76 7.90 -16.43
N ILE A 84 -18.14 7.05 -17.27
CA ILE A 84 -16.94 6.29 -16.90
C ILE A 84 -15.78 7.24 -16.57
N THR A 85 -15.56 8.28 -17.38
CA THR A 85 -14.53 9.30 -17.13
C THR A 85 -14.71 9.95 -15.76
N VAL A 86 -15.92 10.47 -15.49
CA VAL A 86 -16.22 11.16 -14.23
C VAL A 86 -16.04 10.22 -13.04
N LEU A 87 -16.50 8.97 -13.15
CA LEU A 87 -16.35 7.96 -12.10
C LEU A 87 -14.87 7.65 -11.83
N LEU A 88 -14.07 7.43 -12.88
CA LEU A 88 -12.64 7.16 -12.74
C LEU A 88 -11.90 8.35 -12.11
N CYS A 89 -12.25 9.58 -12.50
CA CYS A 89 -11.67 10.78 -11.91
C CYS A 89 -12.02 10.92 -10.42
N ILE A 90 -13.28 10.69 -10.04
CA ILE A 90 -13.72 10.75 -8.63
C ILE A 90 -13.00 9.68 -7.80
N VAL A 91 -12.95 8.44 -8.29
CA VAL A 91 -12.26 7.35 -7.57
C VAL A 91 -10.77 7.63 -7.47
N GLY A 92 -10.13 8.08 -8.55
CA GLY A 92 -8.71 8.42 -8.57
C GLY A 92 -8.36 9.50 -7.56
N ILE A 93 -9.12 10.60 -7.53
CA ILE A 93 -8.84 11.72 -6.62
C ILE A 93 -9.10 11.34 -5.16
N LEU A 94 -10.12 10.53 -4.87
CA LEU A 94 -10.39 10.02 -3.52
C LEU A 94 -9.24 9.14 -3.01
N ILE A 95 -8.72 8.23 -3.84
CA ILE A 95 -7.60 7.37 -3.46
C ILE A 95 -6.35 8.21 -3.19
N LEU A 96 -6.07 9.22 -4.03
CA LEU A 96 -4.96 10.13 -3.80
C LEU A 96 -5.13 10.92 -2.49
N PHE A 97 -6.34 11.40 -2.22
CA PHE A 97 -6.64 12.11 -0.97
C PHE A 97 -6.43 11.21 0.25
N VAL A 98 -6.93 9.97 0.24
CA VAL A 98 -6.71 8.99 1.31
C VAL A 98 -5.22 8.70 1.50
N SER A 99 -4.48 8.57 0.40
CA SER A 99 -3.02 8.34 0.44
C SER A 99 -2.29 9.48 1.14
N LEU A 100 -2.66 10.74 0.83
CA LEU A 100 -2.08 11.93 1.43
C LEU A 100 -2.40 12.05 2.93
N VAL A 101 -3.66 11.79 3.29
CA VAL A 101 -4.11 11.83 4.70
C VAL A 101 -3.37 10.79 5.53
N LEU A 102 -3.24 9.56 5.03
CA LEU A 102 -2.57 8.47 5.75
C LEU A 102 -1.08 8.75 5.98
N ASP A 103 -0.41 9.36 5.02
CA ASP A 103 0.99 9.77 5.16
C ASP A 103 1.16 10.90 6.17
N SER A 104 0.27 11.89 6.12
CA SER A 104 0.24 12.98 7.10
C SER A 104 0.06 12.45 8.52
N LEU A 105 -0.90 11.55 8.73
CA LEU A 105 -1.14 10.91 10.02
C LEU A 105 0.07 10.12 10.52
N ARG A 106 0.72 9.37 9.63
CA ARG A 106 1.92 8.59 9.98
C ARG A 106 3.09 9.49 10.37
N ASN A 107 3.30 10.59 9.65
CA ASN A 107 4.35 11.54 9.98
C ASN A 107 4.13 12.13 11.39
N ARG A 108 2.90 12.56 11.70
CA ARG A 108 2.53 13.06 13.04
C ARG A 108 2.73 12.01 14.13
N PHE A 109 2.34 10.77 13.88
CA PHE A 109 2.50 9.69 14.85
C PHE A 109 3.98 9.39 15.14
N SER A 110 4.84 9.44 14.12
CA SER A 110 6.29 9.26 14.30
C SER A 110 6.95 10.40 15.08
N GLU A 111 6.52 11.65 14.85
CA GLU A 111 6.98 12.83 15.61
C GLU A 111 6.59 12.72 17.10
N LEU A 112 5.36 12.26 17.38
CA LEU A 112 4.88 12.03 18.75
C LEU A 112 5.72 10.97 19.46
N GLN A 113 5.97 9.82 18.82
CA GLN A 113 6.80 8.77 19.41
C GLN A 113 8.22 9.26 19.70
N ALA A 114 8.84 9.99 18.78
CA ALA A 114 10.17 10.55 18.98
C ALA A 114 10.20 11.55 20.14
N THR A 115 9.15 12.36 20.29
CA THR A 115 9.02 13.33 21.39
C THR A 115 8.86 12.63 22.74
N LEU A 116 8.04 11.58 22.82
CA LEU A 116 7.87 10.82 24.05
C LEU A 116 9.16 10.11 24.49
N LEU A 117 9.86 9.48 23.54
CA LEU A 117 11.12 8.80 23.85
C LEU A 117 12.18 9.80 24.36
N ARG A 118 12.30 10.96 23.72
CA ARG A 118 13.19 12.03 24.21
C ARG A 118 12.82 12.49 25.61
N ASN A 119 11.54 12.70 25.89
CA ASN A 119 11.09 13.12 27.22
C ASN A 119 11.36 12.05 28.29
N LEU A 120 11.24 10.77 27.96
CA LEU A 120 11.60 9.69 28.89
C LEU A 120 13.11 9.66 29.18
N GLU A 121 13.96 9.83 28.16
CA GLU A 121 15.42 9.93 28.35
C GLU A 121 15.81 11.13 29.24
N THR A 122 15.19 12.30 29.03
CA THR A 122 15.48 13.47 29.86
C THR A 122 15.03 13.28 31.31
N LEU A 123 13.91 12.58 31.55
CA LEU A 123 13.45 12.24 32.89
C LEU A 123 14.37 11.21 33.57
N GLN A 124 14.90 10.23 32.84
CA GLN A 124 15.87 9.28 33.38
C GLN A 124 17.18 9.97 33.76
N ASN A 125 17.73 10.81 32.89
CA ASN A 125 18.95 11.59 33.17
C ASN A 125 18.78 12.58 34.34
N SER A 126 17.57 13.12 34.52
CA SER A 126 17.24 13.98 35.67
C SER A 126 17.21 13.20 36.99
N LYS A 127 16.74 11.95 36.99
CA LYS A 127 16.74 11.08 38.17
C LYS A 127 18.14 10.58 38.56
N GLU A 128 19.02 10.32 37.60
CA GLU A 128 20.36 9.80 37.87
C GLU A 128 21.32 10.85 38.48
N LYS A 129 21.00 12.14 38.32
CA LYS A 129 21.79 13.26 38.82
C LYS A 129 21.42 13.72 40.24
N ARG A 130 20.47 13.03 40.89
CA ARG A 130 19.91 13.36 42.21
C ARG A 130 20.17 12.24 43.20
#